data_AF-L8HM90-F1
#
_entry.id   AF-L8HM90-F1
#
_cell.length_a   1.000
_cell.length_b   1.000
_cell.length_c   1.000
_cell.angle_alpha   90.00
_cell.angle_beta   90.00
_cell.angle_gamma   90.00
#
_symmetry.space_group_name_H-M   'P 1'
#
loop_
_entity.id
_entity.type
_entity.pdbx_description
1 polymer ?
#
loop_
_entity_poly.entity_id
_entity_poly.type
_entity_poly.pdbx_seq_one_letter_code
_entity_poly.pdbx_strand_id
1 'polypeptide(L)'
;ESARQHFRSFCYHDTPGPYEAVSQLQELCSQWLRPEIHSKEQILELLVLEQFLDVLPSHIQNWVQKYHPQNVKEAVALVDRFQRESGGISNEV
;
A
#
# COMPACT_ATOMS: atom_id res chain seq x y z
N GLU A 1 -5.16 0.42 -7.90
CA GLU A 1 -3.74 0.02 -7.96
C GLU A 1 -2.81 0.86 -8.83
N SER A 2 -3.19 1.34 -10.03
CA SER A 2 -2.20 1.83 -11.02
C SER A 2 -1.40 3.08 -10.59
N ALA A 3 -2.02 4.16 -10.10
CA ALA A 3 -1.31 5.41 -9.82
C ALA A 3 -0.25 5.29 -8.72
N ARG A 4 -0.55 4.54 -7.64
CA ARG A 4 0.37 4.26 -6.54
C ARG A 4 1.63 3.55 -7.02
N GLN A 5 1.45 2.50 -7.83
CA GLN A 5 2.57 1.73 -8.37
C GLN A 5 3.44 2.61 -9.26
N HIS A 6 2.86 3.39 -10.17
CA HIS A 6 3.61 4.34 -11.00
C HIS A 6 4.34 5.41 -10.18
N PHE A 7 3.74 5.93 -9.10
CA PHE A 7 4.40 6.87 -8.20
C PHE A 7 5.65 6.26 -7.55
N ARG A 8 5.56 5.01 -7.07
CA ARG A 8 6.65 4.31 -6.38
C ARG A 8 7.72 3.78 -7.34
N SER A 9 7.34 3.39 -8.56
CA SER A 9 8.26 2.90 -9.59
C SER A 9 8.76 4.00 -10.53
N PHE A 10 8.50 5.27 -10.23
CA PHE A 10 8.92 6.40 -11.04
C PHE A 10 10.44 6.41 -11.23
N CYS A 11 10.89 6.58 -12.49
CA CYS A 11 12.30 6.63 -12.86
C CYS A 11 12.69 8.02 -13.33
N TYR A 12 13.65 8.65 -12.66
CA TYR A 12 14.12 10.00 -13.01
C TYR A 12 14.73 10.09 -14.42
N HIS A 13 15.40 9.03 -14.87
CA HIS A 13 16.08 9.00 -16.18
C HIS A 13 15.14 9.16 -17.37
N ASP A 14 13.84 8.91 -17.18
CA ASP A 14 12.83 9.01 -18.22
C ASP A 14 12.24 10.43 -18.35
N THR A 15 12.78 11.40 -17.59
CA THR A 15 12.27 12.77 -17.56
C THR A 15 13.23 13.79 -18.19
N PRO A 16 12.70 14.84 -18.85
CA PRO A 16 13.53 15.90 -19.45
C PRO A 16 14.35 16.73 -18.45
N GLY A 17 13.98 16.69 -17.17
CA GLY A 17 14.58 17.54 -16.15
C GLY A 17 13.90 17.43 -14.79
N PRO A 18 14.48 18.08 -13.76
CA PRO A 18 13.99 18.03 -12.38
C PRO A 18 12.60 18.65 -12.21
N TYR A 19 12.26 19.68 -12.98
CA TYR A 19 10.95 20.32 -12.91
C TYR A 19 9.86 19.39 -13.44
N GLU A 20 10.11 18.74 -14.57
CA GLU A 20 9.22 17.76 -15.17
C GLU A 20 9.06 16.54 -14.27
N ALA A 21 10.16 16.08 -13.65
CA ALA A 21 10.11 14.97 -12.71
C ALA A 21 9.22 15.26 -11.50
N VAL A 22 9.38 16.43 -10.87
CA VAL A 22 8.55 16.82 -9.72
C VAL A 22 7.09 17.00 -10.14
N SER A 23 6.82 17.61 -11.30
CA SER A 23 5.46 17.79 -11.80
C SER A 23 4.76 16.44 -12.01
N GLN A 24 5.43 15.46 -12.61
CA GLN A 24 4.88 14.12 -12.81
C GLN A 24 4.67 13.39 -11.48
N LEU A 25 5.63 13.47 -10.55
CA LEU A 25 5.48 12.89 -9.21
C LEU A 25 4.30 13.50 -8.45
N GLN A 26 4.10 14.82 -8.55
CA GLN A 26 2.95 15.50 -7.94
C GLN A 26 1.63 15.01 -8.54
N GLU A 27 1.55 14.87 -9.86
CA GLU A 27 0.35 14.36 -10.53
C GLU A 27 0.05 12.91 -10.10
N LEU A 28 1.04 12.03 -10.12
CA LEU A 28 0.90 10.64 -9.68
C LEU A 28 0.50 10.55 -8.20
N CYS A 29 1.09 11.38 -7.34
CA CYS A 29 0.75 11.47 -5.93
C CYS A 29 -0.70 11.91 -5.72
N SER A 30 -1.17 12.95 -6.44
CA SER A 30 -2.55 13.40 -6.39
C SER A 30 -3.52 12.35 -6.91
N GLN A 31 -3.20 11.65 -8.00
CA GLN A 31 -4.04 10.55 -8.51
C GLN A 31 -4.13 9.37 -7.54
N TRP A 32 -3.05 9.08 -6.81
CA TRP A 32 -3.02 8.05 -5.78
C TRP A 32 -3.80 8.46 -4.52
N LEU A 33 -3.44 9.59 -3.93
CA LEU A 33 -3.94 10.02 -2.62
C LEU A 33 -5.25 10.80 -2.69
N ARG A 34 -5.62 11.32 -3.87
CA ARG A 34 -6.87 12.04 -4.16
C ARG A 34 -7.26 13.08 -3.09
N PRO A 35 -6.40 14.07 -2.82
CA PRO A 35 -6.62 15.06 -1.75
C PRO A 35 -7.89 15.92 -1.95
N GLU A 36 -8.50 15.89 -3.14
CA GLU A 36 -9.75 16.58 -3.45
C GLU A 36 -10.97 15.91 -2.78
N ILE A 37 -10.86 14.62 -2.41
CA ILE A 37 -11.94 13.86 -1.78
C ILE A 37 -11.54 13.20 -0.46
N HIS A 38 -10.24 13.08 -0.17
CA HIS A 38 -9.75 12.51 1.07
C HIS A 38 -9.31 13.60 2.05
N SER A 39 -9.73 13.48 3.30
CA SER A 39 -9.19 14.29 4.40
C SER A 39 -7.73 13.94 4.66
N LYS A 40 -7.03 14.81 5.40
CA LYS A 40 -5.67 14.55 5.86
C LYS A 40 -5.56 13.22 6.59
N GLU A 41 -6.52 12.91 7.46
CA GLU A 41 -6.56 11.69 8.26
C GLU A 41 -6.71 10.46 7.38
N GLN A 42 -7.57 10.54 6.35
CA GLN A 42 -7.74 9.46 5.37
C GLN A 42 -6.47 9.24 4.54
N ILE A 43 -5.78 10.32 4.13
CA ILE A 43 -4.48 10.21 3.45
C ILE A 43 -3.45 9.52 4.35
N LEU A 44 -3.34 9.93 5.61
CA LEU A 44 -2.44 9.30 6.58
C LEU A 44 -2.78 7.82 6.76
N GLU A 45 -4.06 7.46 6.82
CA GLU A 45 -4.50 6.07 6.92
C GLU A 45 -4.11 5.24 5.69
N LEU A 46 -4.22 5.79 4.47
CA LEU A 46 -3.76 5.12 3.25
C LEU A 46 -2.25 4.85 3.27
N LEU A 47 -1.45 5.82 3.75
CA LEU A 47 -0.01 5.66 3.90
C LEU A 47 0.35 4.59 4.94
N VAL A 48 -0.37 4.57 6.08
CA VAL A 48 -0.18 3.54 7.11
C VAL A 48 -0.59 2.18 6.58
N LEU A 49 -1.68 2.07 5.82
CA LEU A 49 -2.11 0.83 5.19
C LEU A 49 -1.05 0.29 4.22
N GLU A 50 -0.53 1.13 3.33
CA GLU A 50 0.55 0.74 2.42
C GLU A 50 1.74 0.18 3.20
N GLN A 51 2.24 0.95 4.18
CA GLN A 51 3.39 0.54 4.97
C GLN A 51 3.12 -0.73 5.78
N PHE A 52 1.91 -0.88 6.34
CA PHE A 52 1.50 -2.06 7.09
C PHE A 52 1.53 -3.30 6.21
N LEU A 53 0.97 -3.23 5.00
CA LEU A 53 1.00 -4.34 4.06
C LEU A 53 2.43 -4.69 3.62
N ASP A 54 3.32 -3.71 3.49
CA ASP A 54 4.71 -3.90 3.05
C ASP A 54 5.62 -4.54 4.12
N VAL A 55 5.35 -4.33 5.41
CA VAL A 55 6.15 -4.94 6.50
C VAL A 55 5.71 -6.34 6.89
N LEU A 56 4.57 -6.82 6.37
CA LEU A 56 4.10 -8.18 6.68
C LEU A 56 5.05 -9.22 6.08
N PRO A 57 5.31 -10.34 6.79
CA PRO A 57 6.01 -11.49 6.20
C PRO A 57 5.31 -11.95 4.92
N SER A 58 6.08 -12.35 3.91
CA SER A 58 5.55 -12.60 2.55
C SER A 58 4.38 -13.58 2.50
N HIS A 59 4.35 -14.62 3.34
CA HIS A 59 3.24 -15.58 3.38
C HIS A 59 1.94 -14.95 3.89
N ILE A 60 2.02 -14.05 4.89
CA ILE A 60 0.87 -13.29 5.42
C ILE A 60 0.45 -12.24 4.41
N GLN A 61 1.42 -11.47 3.88
CA GLN A 61 1.18 -10.43 2.89
C GLN A 61 0.43 -10.98 1.67
N ASN A 62 0.91 -12.08 1.09
CA ASN A 62 0.29 -12.75 -0.05
C ASN A 62 -1.14 -13.24 0.24
N TRP A 63 -1.44 -13.59 1.49
CA TRP A 63 -2.79 -14.01 1.88
C TRP A 63 -3.71 -12.80 2.05
N VAL A 64 -3.27 -11.77 2.78
CA VAL A 64 -4.04 -10.55 3.06
C VAL A 64 -4.36 -9.79 1.76
N GLN A 65 -3.39 -9.67 0.85
CA GLN A 65 -3.58 -8.93 -0.41
C GLN A 65 -4.67 -9.53 -1.31
N LYS A 66 -4.97 -10.83 -1.22
CA LYS A 66 -6.08 -11.45 -1.99
C LYS A 66 -7.43 -10.82 -1.68
N TYR A 67 -7.59 -10.27 -0.48
CA TYR A 67 -8.83 -9.64 -0.02
C TYR A 67 -8.89 -8.13 -0.26
N HIS A 68 -7.82 -7.52 -0.79
CA HIS A 68 -7.77 -6.10 -1.14
C HIS A 68 -8.30 -5.17 -0.02
N PRO A 69 -7.69 -5.18 1.18
CA PRO A 69 -8.17 -4.34 2.29
C PRO A 69 -8.12 -2.86 1.91
N GLN A 70 -9.17 -2.12 2.26
CA GLN A 70 -9.31 -0.70 1.93
C GLN A 70 -8.83 0.24 3.04
N ASN A 71 -8.64 -0.29 4.25
CA ASN A 71 -8.19 0.45 5.42
C ASN A 71 -7.39 -0.45 6.36
N VAL A 72 -6.68 0.17 7.31
CA VAL A 72 -5.81 -0.54 8.25
C VAL A 72 -6.60 -1.52 9.10
N LYS A 73 -7.82 -1.15 9.51
CA LYS A 73 -8.69 -2.00 10.34
C LYS A 73 -9.04 -3.32 9.65
N GLU A 74 -9.39 -3.27 8.36
CA GLU A 74 -9.63 -4.47 7.56
C GLU A 74 -8.37 -5.32 7.42
N ALA A 75 -7.22 -4.70 7.13
CA ALA A 75 -5.95 -5.42 7.02
C ALA A 75 -5.58 -6.14 8.33
N VAL A 76 -5.73 -5.48 9.48
CA VAL A 76 -5.49 -6.09 10.80
C VAL A 76 -6.43 -7.27 11.04
N ALA A 77 -7.74 -7.12 10.78
CA ALA A 77 -8.70 -8.19 10.95
C ALA A 77 -8.38 -9.43 10.08
N LEU A 78 -7.86 -9.22 8.87
CA LEU A 78 -7.39 -10.27 7.98
C LEU A 78 -6.13 -10.96 8.53
N VAL A 79 -5.16 -10.21 9.04
CA VAL A 79 -3.96 -10.78 9.68
C VAL A 79 -4.34 -11.63 10.89
N ASP A 80 -5.21 -11.13 11.77
CA ASP A 80 -5.70 -11.87 12.94
C ASP A 80 -6.46 -13.13 12.55
N ARG A 81 -7.21 -13.08 11.45
CA ARG A 81 -7.90 -14.26 10.90
C ARG A 81 -6.88 -15.29 10.38
N PHE A 82 -5.90 -14.85 9.60
CA PHE A 82 -4.84 -15.73 9.09
C PHE A 82 -4.10 -16.42 10.24
N GLN A 83 -3.74 -15.70 11.30
CA GLN A 83 -3.04 -16.25 12.47
C GLN A 83 -3.88 -17.27 13.25
N ARG A 84 -5.19 -17.08 13.32
CA ARG A 84 -6.11 -18.05 13.94
C ARG A 84 -6.29 -19.31 13.09
N GLU A 85 -6.37 -19.16 11.78
CA GLU A 85 -6.47 -20.27 10.84
C GLU A 85 -5.15 -21.04 10.70
N SER A 86 -4.00 -20.35 10.77
CA SER A 86 -2.65 -20.92 10.75
C SER A 86 -2.16 -21.38 12.13
N GLY A 87 -2.90 -21.12 13.21
CA GLY A 87 -2.68 -21.67 14.55
C GLY A 87 -2.83 -23.20 14.63
N GLY A 88 -3.22 -23.88 13.53
CA GLY A 88 -3.11 -25.33 13.34
C GLY A 88 -1.89 -25.78 12.51
N ILE A 89 -1.07 -24.83 12.03
CA ILE A 89 0.20 -25.04 11.33
C ILE A 89 1.32 -24.35 12.10
N SER A 90 1.29 -24.45 13.44
CA SER A 90 2.54 -24.48 14.20
C SER A 90 3.03 -25.91 14.13
N ASN A 91 3.89 -26.17 13.14
CA ASN A 91 4.99 -27.13 13.11
C ASN A 91 5.34 -27.34 11.63
N GLU A 92 6.48 -26.80 11.20
CA GLU A 92 7.65 -27.60 10.83
C GLU A 92 8.68 -26.75 10.05
N VAL A 93 9.87 -26.69 10.68
CA VAL A 93 11.25 -26.48 10.20
C VAL A 93 11.61 -25.23 9.39
#